data_AF-V4T809-F1
#
_entry.id   AF-V4T809-F1
#
_cell.length_a   1.000
_cell.length_b   1.000
_cell.length_c   1.000
_cell.angle_alpha   90.00
_cell.angle_beta   90.00
_cell.angle_gamma   90.00
#
_symmetry.space_group_name_H-M   'P 1'
#
loop_
_entity.id
_entity.type
_entity.pdbx_description
1 polymer ?
#
loop_
_entity_poly.entity_id
_entity_poly.type
_entity_poly.pdbx_seq_one_letter_code
_entity_poly.pdbx_strand_id
1 'polypeptide(L)'
;MRSTELNALFRGIDNAFQVYANHVTDKLGSKEDLVPPEPVLTRYRKEAGIKAFVKKEILDPRISEERRSSEINILTTAALCVQLNTLHYAISQLNKLEDSILERWTRKKPHENFLKKLVEEKSKSFTKNDTFDGSRKDINAAIDRICEFTGTKIIFWDLREPFIDNLYKPSVSKSRLESLIEPLDVELSKLCDVIVEPLRDRVVTGLLQASLDGLLRVLLNGGPFRVFFPSDAKQLEEDLEILKEFFISGGDGLPRGVVENQVARARHVVKLHGYETRELIDDLRSGSSQDMLGTRGKLGADSETLLRILCHRSDSEASHFLKKQYKIPKSSS
;
A
#
# COMPACT_ATOMS: atom_id res chain seq x y z
N MET A 1 40.62 -14.82 -21.33
CA MET A 1 39.15 -14.86 -21.44
C MET A 1 38.75 -14.15 -22.71
N ARG A 2 38.13 -14.84 -23.66
CA ARG A 2 37.62 -14.29 -24.92
C ARG A 2 36.43 -13.36 -24.63
N SER A 3 36.12 -12.49 -25.59
CA SER A 3 34.98 -11.55 -25.48
C SER A 3 33.64 -12.27 -25.24
N THR A 4 33.43 -13.43 -25.87
CA THR A 4 32.24 -14.26 -25.69
C THR A 4 32.12 -14.85 -24.27
N GLU A 5 33.23 -15.25 -23.65
CA GLU A 5 33.28 -15.76 -22.28
C GLU A 5 32.98 -14.65 -21.25
N LEU A 6 33.45 -13.42 -21.52
CA LEU A 6 33.13 -12.23 -20.72
C LEU A 6 31.62 -11.93 -20.72
N ASN A 7 31.01 -11.97 -21.90
CA ASN A 7 29.57 -11.74 -22.04
C ASN A 7 28.74 -12.85 -21.36
N ALA A 8 29.21 -14.10 -21.43
CA ALA A 8 28.58 -15.21 -20.70
C ALA A 8 28.68 -15.03 -19.19
N LEU A 9 29.81 -14.54 -18.67
CA LEU A 9 29.99 -14.22 -17.25
C LEU A 9 29.02 -13.13 -16.79
N PHE A 10 28.94 -12.01 -17.53
CA PHE A 10 28.00 -10.93 -17.21
C PHE A 10 26.55 -11.41 -17.18
N ARG A 11 26.12 -12.18 -18.20
CA ARG A 11 24.77 -12.77 -18.23
C ARG A 11 24.53 -13.75 -17.08
N GLY A 12 25.52 -14.56 -16.72
CA GLY A 12 25.40 -15.51 -15.61
C GLY A 12 25.21 -14.82 -14.27
N ILE A 13 25.99 -13.78 -14.00
CA ILE A 13 25.85 -12.95 -12.78
C ILE A 13 24.52 -12.19 -12.81
N ASP A 14 24.13 -11.62 -13.95
CA ASP A 14 22.87 -10.90 -14.10
C ASP A 14 21.66 -11.81 -13.78
N ASN A 15 21.65 -13.01 -14.35
CA ASN A 15 20.60 -13.99 -14.07
C ASN A 15 20.60 -14.44 -12.61
N ALA A 16 21.77 -14.58 -11.98
CA ALA A 16 21.85 -14.99 -10.58
C ALA A 16 21.21 -13.97 -9.62
N PHE A 17 21.42 -12.67 -9.88
CA PHE A 17 20.76 -11.61 -9.10
C PHE A 17 19.25 -11.53 -9.35
N GLN A 18 18.80 -11.75 -10.58
CA GLN A 18 17.36 -11.86 -10.88
C GLN A 18 16.71 -13.02 -10.12
N VAL A 19 17.35 -14.21 -10.13
CA VAL A 19 16.88 -15.37 -9.35
C VAL A 19 16.86 -15.07 -7.85
N TYR A 20 17.89 -14.39 -7.33
CA TYR A 20 17.92 -13.98 -5.92
C TYR A 20 16.79 -13.01 -5.58
N ALA A 21 16.57 -11.97 -6.39
CA ALA A 21 15.50 -11.00 -6.18
C ALA A 21 14.12 -11.68 -6.16
N ASN A 22 13.86 -12.56 -7.12
CA ASN A 22 12.62 -13.33 -7.20
C ASN A 22 12.44 -14.26 -5.99
N HIS A 23 13.49 -14.95 -5.56
CA HIS A 23 13.44 -15.83 -4.38
C HIS A 23 13.13 -15.07 -3.08
N VAL A 24 13.63 -13.83 -2.94
CA VAL A 24 13.28 -13.00 -1.79
C VAL A 24 11.81 -12.62 -1.83
N THR A 25 11.27 -12.28 -3.00
CA THR A 25 9.86 -11.88 -3.15
C THR A 25 8.87 -13.05 -3.08
N ASP A 26 9.26 -14.24 -3.53
CA ASP A 26 8.42 -15.45 -3.50
C ASP A 26 8.15 -15.93 -2.08
N LYS A 27 9.03 -15.56 -1.14
CA LYS A 27 8.85 -15.82 0.29
C LYS A 27 7.90 -14.83 0.96
N LEU A 28 7.55 -13.73 0.31
CA LEU A 28 6.55 -12.81 0.84
C LEU A 28 5.17 -13.47 0.70
N GLY A 29 4.40 -13.45 1.80
CA GLY A 29 2.99 -13.85 1.75
C GLY A 29 2.19 -12.96 0.78
N SER A 30 0.97 -13.38 0.46
CA SER A 30 0.09 -12.55 -0.35
C SER A 30 -0.41 -11.36 0.47
N LYS A 31 -0.58 -10.19 -0.16
CA LYS A 31 -1.11 -8.98 0.50
C LYS A 31 -2.53 -9.26 1.02
N GLU A 32 -3.27 -10.05 0.27
CA GLU A 32 -4.63 -10.50 0.58
C GLU A 32 -4.68 -11.37 1.85
N ASP A 33 -3.58 -12.01 2.24
CA ASP A 33 -3.52 -12.79 3.48
C ASP A 33 -3.45 -11.91 4.74
N LEU A 34 -2.84 -10.72 4.63
CA LEU A 34 -2.72 -9.74 5.72
C LEU A 34 -4.01 -8.96 5.94
N VAL A 35 -4.72 -8.70 4.85
CA VAL A 35 -5.88 -7.82 4.81
C VAL A 35 -7.12 -8.63 5.25
N PRO A 36 -7.81 -8.27 6.35
CA PRO A 36 -8.98 -9.03 6.78
C PRO A 36 -10.05 -9.10 5.67
N PRO A 37 -10.99 -10.06 5.68
CA PRO A 37 -12.09 -10.09 4.71
C PRO A 37 -12.99 -8.87 4.86
N GLU A 38 -13.57 -8.38 3.76
CA GLU A 38 -14.52 -7.26 3.82
C GLU A 38 -15.78 -7.67 4.59
N PRO A 39 -16.23 -6.86 5.57
CA PRO A 39 -17.51 -7.08 6.21
C PRO A 39 -18.66 -7.00 5.18
N VAL A 40 -19.71 -7.79 5.42
CA VAL A 40 -20.92 -7.71 4.61
C VAL A 40 -21.49 -6.28 4.67
N LEU A 41 -21.78 -5.70 3.50
CA LEU A 41 -22.42 -4.40 3.43
C LEU A 41 -23.81 -4.45 4.08
N THR A 42 -24.00 -3.59 5.07
CA THR A 42 -25.28 -3.40 5.75
C THR A 42 -25.62 -1.93 5.77
N ARG A 43 -26.91 -1.61 5.81
CA ARG A 43 -27.40 -0.24 5.98
C ARG A 43 -27.76 0.05 7.43
N TYR A 44 -27.67 1.32 7.81
CA TYR A 44 -28.06 1.81 9.12
C TYR A 44 -29.47 1.37 9.55
N ARG A 45 -29.57 0.93 10.81
CA ARG A 45 -30.81 0.64 11.52
C ARG A 45 -31.02 1.70 12.61
N LYS A 46 -32.02 2.56 12.42
CA LYS A 46 -32.56 3.38 13.52
C LYS A 46 -33.22 2.41 14.52
N GLU A 47 -32.82 2.46 15.79
CA GLU A 47 -33.39 1.64 16.84
C GLU A 47 -34.92 1.87 16.92
N ALA A 48 -35.67 0.87 16.50
CA ALA A 48 -37.12 0.80 16.68
C ALA A 48 -37.40 -0.62 17.17
N GLY A 49 -37.46 -0.77 18.49
CA GLY A 49 -37.86 -2.00 19.18
C GLY A 49 -36.91 -3.19 18.99
N ILE A 50 -36.41 -3.71 20.10
CA ILE A 50 -35.71 -4.99 20.15
C ILE A 50 -36.70 -6.08 19.73
N LYS A 51 -36.63 -6.51 18.47
CA LYS A 51 -37.06 -7.86 18.11
C LYS A 51 -35.81 -8.71 18.06
N ALA A 52 -35.57 -9.43 19.15
CA ALA A 52 -34.58 -10.47 19.24
C ALA A 52 -34.84 -11.49 18.11
N PHE A 53 -33.96 -11.50 17.11
CA PHE A 53 -33.89 -12.56 16.13
C PHE A 53 -32.47 -13.10 16.15
N VAL A 54 -32.42 -14.39 16.52
CA VAL A 54 -31.35 -15.38 16.42
C VAL A 54 -29.98 -14.82 16.01
N LYS A 55 -29.06 -14.80 16.98
CA LYS A 55 -27.61 -14.84 16.73
C LYS A 55 -27.36 -15.95 15.71
N LYS A 56 -27.21 -15.58 14.44
CA LYS A 56 -26.49 -16.43 13.50
C LYS A 56 -25.04 -16.34 13.99
N GLU A 57 -24.52 -17.44 14.51
CA GLU A 57 -23.09 -17.55 14.81
C GLU A 57 -22.34 -17.08 13.56
N ILE A 58 -21.77 -15.88 13.66
CA ILE A 58 -20.73 -15.46 12.74
C ILE A 58 -19.60 -16.41 13.10
N LEU A 59 -19.33 -17.36 12.20
CA LEU A 59 -18.16 -18.22 12.26
C LEU A 59 -16.98 -17.36 12.69
N ASP A 60 -16.44 -17.67 13.87
CA ASP A 60 -15.31 -16.97 14.46
C ASP A 60 -14.16 -17.03 13.45
N PRO A 61 -13.73 -15.90 12.84
CA PRO A 61 -12.68 -15.90 11.83
C PRO A 61 -11.34 -16.45 12.35
N ARG A 62 -11.21 -16.53 13.68
CA ARG A 62 -10.03 -16.97 14.42
C ARG A 62 -9.48 -18.32 13.99
N ILE A 63 -10.32 -19.27 13.57
CA ILE A 63 -9.87 -20.62 13.17
C ILE A 63 -9.09 -20.59 11.83
N SER A 64 -9.35 -19.60 10.97
CA SER A 64 -8.62 -19.42 9.70
C SER A 64 -7.38 -18.52 9.85
N GLU A 65 -7.27 -17.79 10.95
CA GLU A 65 -6.13 -16.92 11.29
C GLU A 65 -4.93 -17.73 11.81
N GLU A 66 -5.13 -18.89 12.44
CA GLU A 66 -4.05 -19.66 13.08
C GLU A 66 -2.99 -20.22 12.12
N ARG A 67 -3.39 -20.73 10.93
CA ARG A 67 -2.44 -21.15 9.87
C ARG A 67 -1.77 -19.98 9.15
N ARG A 68 -2.49 -18.85 9.00
CA ARG A 68 -1.96 -17.61 8.39
C ARG A 68 -0.93 -16.94 9.31
N SER A 69 -1.15 -17.03 10.61
CA SER A 69 -0.28 -16.46 11.64
C SER A 69 1.13 -17.04 11.63
N SER A 70 1.31 -18.33 11.34
CA SER A 70 2.65 -18.94 11.41
C SER A 70 3.59 -18.44 10.32
N GLU A 71 3.14 -18.23 9.08
CA GLU A 71 4.01 -17.78 7.98
C GLU A 71 4.25 -16.26 8.02
N ILE A 72 3.23 -15.48 8.38
CA ILE A 72 3.32 -14.02 8.54
C ILE A 72 4.19 -13.65 9.75
N ASN A 73 4.12 -14.40 10.85
CA ASN A 73 4.98 -14.16 12.02
C ASN A 73 6.45 -14.56 11.79
N ILE A 74 6.75 -15.39 10.79
CA ILE A 74 8.15 -15.77 10.46
C ILE A 74 8.89 -14.61 9.79
N LEU A 75 8.21 -13.77 9.00
CA LEU A 75 8.78 -12.57 8.39
C LEU A 75 8.53 -11.35 9.28
N THR A 76 9.30 -11.25 10.36
CA THR A 76 9.30 -10.07 11.22
C THR A 76 9.66 -8.81 10.43
N THR A 77 9.20 -7.65 10.90
CA THR A 77 9.50 -6.34 10.28
C THR A 77 11.02 -6.12 10.16
N ALA A 78 11.79 -6.55 11.17
CA ALA A 78 13.25 -6.51 11.13
C ALA A 78 13.85 -7.40 10.01
N ALA A 79 13.30 -8.61 9.79
CA ALA A 79 13.75 -9.48 8.71
C ALA A 79 13.50 -8.85 7.32
N LEU A 80 12.35 -8.20 7.13
CA LEU A 80 12.04 -7.46 5.90
C LEU A 80 13.01 -6.29 5.68
N CYS A 81 13.34 -5.53 6.73
CA CYS A 81 14.35 -4.46 6.66
C CYS A 81 15.75 -5.00 6.29
N VAL A 82 16.16 -6.15 6.83
CA VAL A 82 17.44 -6.78 6.48
C VAL A 82 17.47 -7.24 5.01
N GLN A 83 16.36 -7.80 4.52
CA GLN A 83 16.23 -8.17 3.10
C GLN A 83 16.35 -6.94 2.19
N LEU A 84 15.67 -5.85 2.53
CA LEU A 84 15.75 -4.56 1.85
C LEU A 84 17.19 -4.03 1.81
N ASN A 85 17.87 -4.02 2.96
CA ASN A 85 19.27 -3.60 3.06
C ASN A 85 20.19 -4.46 2.18
N THR A 86 19.93 -5.76 2.13
CA THR A 86 20.72 -6.71 1.31
C THR A 86 20.50 -6.46 -0.18
N LEU A 87 19.27 -6.23 -0.62
CA LEU A 87 18.94 -5.88 -2.00
C LEU A 87 19.54 -4.53 -2.40
N HIS A 88 19.47 -3.53 -1.51
CA HIS A 88 20.11 -2.24 -1.74
C HIS A 88 21.64 -2.37 -1.82
N TYR A 89 22.24 -3.18 -0.95
CA TYR A 89 23.67 -3.47 -1.04
C TYR A 89 24.01 -4.09 -2.40
N ALA A 90 23.27 -5.13 -2.82
CA ALA A 90 23.48 -5.79 -4.11
C ALA A 90 23.46 -4.80 -5.28
N ILE A 91 22.41 -3.98 -5.41
CA ILE A 91 22.30 -3.00 -6.51
C ILE A 91 23.40 -1.93 -6.44
N SER A 92 23.80 -1.49 -5.24
CA SER A 92 24.88 -0.50 -5.07
C SER A 92 26.26 -1.02 -5.51
N GLN A 93 26.48 -2.34 -5.44
CA GLN A 93 27.75 -2.97 -5.82
C GLN A 93 27.81 -3.36 -7.30
N LEU A 94 26.70 -3.40 -8.04
CA LEU A 94 26.68 -3.85 -9.44
C LEU A 94 27.65 -3.06 -10.33
N ASN A 95 27.69 -1.73 -10.19
CA ASN A 95 28.59 -0.88 -10.99
C ASN A 95 30.07 -1.14 -10.64
N LYS A 96 30.39 -1.31 -9.34
CA LYS A 96 31.76 -1.63 -8.90
C LYS A 96 32.20 -3.01 -9.37
N LEU A 97 31.26 -3.97 -9.38
CA LEU A 97 31.49 -5.30 -9.90
C LEU A 97 31.76 -5.26 -11.41
N GLU A 98 30.97 -4.50 -12.16
CA GLU A 98 31.18 -4.27 -13.58
C GLU A 98 32.57 -3.70 -13.87
N ASP A 99 32.92 -2.59 -13.20
CA ASP A 99 34.22 -1.93 -13.35
C ASP A 99 35.38 -2.88 -13.00
N SER A 100 35.26 -3.63 -11.88
CA SER A 100 36.31 -4.58 -11.47
C SER A 100 36.47 -5.74 -12.45
N ILE A 101 35.40 -6.24 -13.06
CA ILE A 101 35.48 -7.31 -14.07
C ILE A 101 36.16 -6.77 -15.33
N LEU A 102 35.76 -5.58 -15.79
CA LEU A 102 36.32 -4.94 -16.97
C LEU A 102 37.81 -4.63 -16.79
N GLU A 103 38.21 -4.06 -15.65
CA GLU A 103 39.61 -3.73 -15.33
C GLU A 103 40.50 -4.99 -15.32
N ARG A 104 40.04 -6.07 -14.67
CA ARG A 104 40.80 -7.33 -14.62
C ARG A 104 40.92 -7.99 -15.99
N TRP A 105 39.89 -7.85 -16.82
CA TRP A 105 39.90 -8.37 -18.19
C TRP A 105 40.86 -7.59 -19.10
N THR A 106 40.87 -6.25 -19.02
CA THR A 106 41.78 -5.41 -19.83
C THR A 106 43.25 -5.62 -19.43
N ARG A 107 43.55 -5.78 -18.13
CA ARG A 107 44.92 -6.03 -17.64
C ARG A 107 45.54 -7.35 -18.12
N LYS A 108 44.72 -8.35 -18.45
CA LYS A 108 45.16 -9.67 -18.93
C LYS A 108 45.26 -9.78 -20.45
N LYS A 109 44.95 -8.73 -21.21
CA LYS A 109 45.26 -8.69 -22.64
C LYS A 109 46.77 -8.46 -22.79
N PRO A 110 47.51 -9.30 -23.54
CA PRO A 110 48.89 -8.99 -23.90
C PRO A 110 48.93 -7.65 -24.64
N HIS A 111 50.02 -6.89 -24.44
CA HIS A 111 50.40 -5.79 -25.32
C HIS A 111 50.63 -6.33 -26.74
N GLU A 112 49.56 -6.56 -27.50
CA GLU A 112 49.64 -6.52 -28.95
C GLU A 112 49.56 -5.04 -29.36
N ASN A 113 50.70 -4.37 -29.23
CA ASN A 113 50.92 -3.11 -29.91
C ASN A 113 50.96 -3.38 -31.42
N PHE A 114 49.86 -3.08 -32.11
CA PHE A 114 49.96 -2.61 -33.49
C PHE A 114 49.17 -1.30 -33.62
N LEU A 115 49.92 -0.21 -33.44
CA LEU A 115 49.61 1.12 -33.95
C LEU A 115 49.30 1.02 -35.46
N LYS A 116 48.04 0.74 -35.86
CA LYS A 116 47.51 0.90 -37.24
C LYS A 116 46.02 0.55 -37.44
N LYS A 117 45.13 0.81 -36.47
CA LYS A 117 43.68 0.90 -36.78
C LYS A 117 43.05 2.14 -36.14
N LEU A 118 43.67 3.29 -36.45
CA LEU A 118 43.33 4.61 -35.93
C LEU A 118 42.26 5.34 -36.77
N VAL A 119 41.77 4.75 -37.85
CA VAL A 119 40.71 5.36 -38.66
C VAL A 119 39.87 4.23 -39.25
N GLU A 120 38.55 4.34 -39.12
CA GLU A 120 37.55 3.56 -39.87
C GLU A 120 37.52 2.04 -39.64
N GLU A 121 36.68 1.61 -38.70
CA GLU A 121 35.66 0.58 -38.94
C GLU A 121 34.83 0.34 -37.67
N LYS A 122 33.68 1.03 -37.59
CA LYS A 122 32.41 0.51 -37.06
C LYS A 122 32.46 -0.42 -35.83
N SER A 123 33.18 -0.05 -34.76
CA SER A 123 33.08 -0.75 -33.46
C SER A 123 31.81 -0.33 -32.69
N LYS A 124 30.66 -0.61 -33.30
CA LYS A 124 29.41 -0.92 -32.60
C LYS A 124 29.51 -2.38 -32.14
N SER A 125 29.97 -2.67 -30.93
CA SER A 125 29.63 -3.97 -30.26
C SER A 125 30.01 -4.11 -28.78
N PHE A 126 30.67 -3.14 -28.15
CA PHE A 126 30.83 -3.10 -26.69
C PHE A 126 30.27 -1.80 -26.13
N THR A 127 28.99 -1.54 -26.43
CA THR A 127 28.24 -0.48 -25.77
C THR A 127 27.95 -0.93 -24.35
N LYS A 128 28.59 -0.22 -23.43
CA LYS A 128 28.52 -0.21 -21.97
C LYS A 128 27.10 -0.05 -21.36
N ASN A 129 26.03 -0.19 -22.14
CA ASN A 129 24.75 0.42 -21.79
C ASN A 129 23.72 -0.52 -21.17
N ASP A 130 23.91 -1.85 -21.22
CA ASP A 130 22.87 -2.80 -20.75
C ASP A 130 23.40 -3.90 -19.79
N THR A 131 24.64 -3.78 -19.27
CA THR A 131 25.22 -4.78 -18.37
C THR A 131 24.49 -4.76 -17.03
N PHE A 132 23.92 -5.89 -16.59
CA PHE A 132 23.15 -6.03 -15.33
C PHE A 132 21.78 -5.32 -15.30
N ASP A 133 21.22 -4.95 -16.45
CA ASP A 133 19.92 -4.28 -16.49
C ASP A 133 18.78 -5.13 -15.93
N GLY A 134 18.81 -6.44 -16.19
CA GLY A 134 17.84 -7.38 -15.61
C GLY A 134 17.90 -7.37 -14.09
N SER A 135 19.11 -7.45 -13.52
CA SER A 135 19.35 -7.35 -12.08
C SER A 135 18.85 -6.03 -11.50
N ARG A 136 19.17 -4.89 -12.12
CA ARG A 136 18.73 -3.58 -11.62
C ARG A 136 17.21 -3.47 -11.62
N LYS A 137 16.55 -3.96 -12.66
CA LYS A 137 15.09 -3.96 -12.77
C LYS A 137 14.47 -4.84 -11.68
N ASP A 138 14.88 -6.10 -11.59
CA ASP A 138 14.26 -7.07 -10.69
C ASP A 138 14.57 -6.77 -9.21
N ILE A 139 15.79 -6.29 -8.90
CA ILE A 139 16.12 -5.85 -7.54
C ILE A 139 15.28 -4.63 -7.14
N ASN A 140 15.11 -3.63 -8.02
CA ASN A 140 14.27 -2.47 -7.69
C ASN A 140 12.80 -2.86 -7.51
N ALA A 141 12.28 -3.74 -8.36
CA ALA A 141 10.91 -4.26 -8.23
C ALA A 141 10.74 -5.06 -6.93
N ALA A 142 11.73 -5.86 -6.55
CA ALA A 142 11.74 -6.56 -5.27
C ALA A 142 11.76 -5.59 -4.08
N ILE A 143 12.56 -4.53 -4.13
CA ILE A 143 12.56 -3.48 -3.11
C ILE A 143 11.17 -2.83 -3.00
N ASP A 144 10.55 -2.43 -4.11
CA ASP A 144 9.21 -1.82 -4.09
C ASP A 144 8.16 -2.76 -3.47
N ARG A 145 8.18 -4.04 -3.86
CA ARG A 145 7.25 -5.05 -3.35
C ARG A 145 7.43 -5.27 -1.84
N ILE A 146 8.67 -5.32 -1.34
CA ILE A 146 8.92 -5.49 0.09
C ILE A 146 8.52 -4.22 0.86
N CYS A 147 8.75 -3.02 0.33
CA CYS A 147 8.29 -1.77 0.94
C CYS A 147 6.75 -1.75 1.10
N GLU A 148 6.01 -2.11 0.03
CA GLU A 148 4.55 -2.19 0.06
C GLU A 148 4.06 -3.24 1.07
N PHE A 149 4.65 -4.44 1.03
CA PHE A 149 4.29 -5.53 1.93
C PHE A 149 4.56 -5.16 3.39
N THR A 150 5.69 -4.52 3.69
CA THR A 150 6.06 -4.08 5.04
C THR A 150 5.05 -3.09 5.59
N GLY A 151 4.68 -2.06 4.81
CA GLY A 151 3.63 -1.11 5.22
C GLY A 151 2.29 -1.80 5.47
N THR A 152 1.89 -2.71 4.56
CA THR A 152 0.63 -3.46 4.71
C THR A 152 0.64 -4.32 5.97
N LYS A 153 1.74 -5.04 6.24
CA LYS A 153 1.88 -5.85 7.45
C LYS A 153 1.76 -4.99 8.71
N ILE A 154 2.44 -3.84 8.76
CA ILE A 154 2.37 -2.95 9.93
C ILE A 154 0.92 -2.52 10.19
N ILE A 155 0.19 -2.08 9.16
CA ILE A 155 -1.16 -1.52 9.35
C ILE A 155 -2.24 -2.59 9.56
N PHE A 156 -2.21 -3.65 8.76
CA PHE A 156 -3.28 -4.66 8.74
C PHE A 156 -3.02 -5.86 9.64
N TRP A 157 -1.79 -6.02 10.14
CA TRP A 157 -1.41 -7.08 11.06
C TRP A 157 -0.97 -6.52 12.42
N ASP A 158 0.13 -5.77 12.45
CA ASP A 158 0.75 -5.35 13.73
C ASP A 158 -0.12 -4.30 14.47
N LEU A 159 -0.72 -3.36 13.73
CA LEU A 159 -1.62 -2.31 14.23
C LEU A 159 -3.10 -2.61 13.92
N ARG A 160 -3.45 -3.86 13.62
CA ARG A 160 -4.81 -4.24 13.22
C ARG A 160 -5.86 -3.83 14.24
N GLU A 161 -5.64 -4.15 15.52
CA GLU A 161 -6.60 -3.84 16.57
C GLU A 161 -6.85 -2.33 16.70
N PRO A 162 -5.84 -1.47 16.96
CA PRO A 162 -6.07 -0.04 17.10
C PRO A 162 -6.54 0.61 15.79
N PHE A 163 -5.92 0.28 14.65
CA PHE A 163 -6.17 0.94 13.37
C PHE A 163 -7.42 0.38 12.67
N ILE A 164 -7.48 -0.92 12.40
CA ILE A 164 -8.51 -1.53 11.54
C ILE A 164 -9.78 -1.90 12.33
N ASP A 165 -9.66 -2.35 13.58
CA ASP A 165 -10.81 -2.85 14.35
C ASP A 165 -11.47 -1.77 15.21
N ASN A 166 -10.71 -0.78 15.69
CA ASN A 166 -11.18 0.21 16.68
C ASN A 166 -11.35 1.64 16.15
N LEU A 167 -10.56 2.10 15.16
CA LEU A 167 -10.69 3.47 14.64
C LEU A 167 -12.13 3.81 14.25
N TYR A 168 -12.66 4.94 14.74
CA TYR A 168 -14.04 5.43 14.56
C TYR A 168 -15.16 4.50 15.06
N LYS A 169 -14.85 3.50 15.90
CA LYS A 169 -15.84 2.62 16.51
C LYS A 169 -16.09 3.05 17.97
N PRO A 170 -17.35 3.29 18.39
CA PRO A 170 -18.58 3.26 17.60
C PRO A 170 -18.86 4.56 16.82
N SER A 171 -18.10 5.64 17.07
CA SER A 171 -18.24 6.93 16.39
C SER A 171 -16.92 7.66 16.27
N VAL A 172 -16.82 8.62 15.35
CA VAL A 172 -15.62 9.43 15.10
C VAL A 172 -15.15 10.13 16.38
N SER A 173 -16.07 10.80 17.08
CA SER A 173 -15.79 11.54 18.32
C SER A 173 -15.25 10.68 19.49
N LYS A 174 -15.48 9.37 19.48
CA LYS A 174 -15.08 8.47 20.59
C LYS A 174 -13.77 7.73 20.33
N SER A 175 -13.37 7.57 19.07
CA SER A 175 -12.17 6.82 18.70
C SER A 175 -11.47 7.52 17.54
N ARG A 176 -10.81 8.64 17.85
CA ARG A 176 -10.13 9.52 16.88
C ARG A 176 -8.82 8.92 16.38
N LEU A 177 -8.39 9.34 15.19
CA LEU A 177 -7.12 8.93 14.58
C LEU A 177 -5.90 9.31 15.43
N GLU A 178 -5.98 10.40 16.19
CA GLU A 178 -4.90 10.87 17.07
C GLU A 178 -4.37 9.78 18.01
N SER A 179 -5.23 8.85 18.44
CA SER A 179 -4.82 7.70 19.27
C SER A 179 -3.87 6.71 18.57
N LEU A 180 -3.72 6.79 17.25
CA LEU A 180 -2.84 5.94 16.44
C LEU A 180 -1.43 6.52 16.28
N ILE A 181 -1.21 7.79 16.65
CA ILE A 181 0.06 8.47 16.39
C ILE A 181 1.22 7.84 17.17
N GLU A 182 1.04 7.58 18.46
CA GLU A 182 2.07 6.90 19.26
C GLU A 182 2.34 5.46 18.77
N PRO A 183 1.32 4.60 18.52
CA PRO A 183 1.56 3.28 17.92
C PRO A 183 2.26 3.31 16.56
N LEU A 184 1.91 4.27 15.69
CA LEU A 184 2.57 4.44 14.39
C LEU A 184 4.02 4.89 14.55
N ASP A 185 4.29 5.82 15.46
CA ASP A 185 5.64 6.32 15.73
C ASP A 185 6.57 5.21 16.25
N VAL A 186 6.06 4.34 17.12
CA VAL A 186 6.80 3.17 17.62
C VAL A 186 7.19 2.22 16.49
N GLU A 187 6.27 1.89 15.58
CA GLU A 187 6.57 1.01 14.45
C GLU A 187 7.49 1.69 13.42
N LEU A 188 7.30 2.99 13.18
CA LEU A 188 8.17 3.77 12.30
C LEU A 188 9.60 3.86 12.84
N SER A 189 9.77 4.04 14.14
CA SER A 189 11.08 4.08 14.81
C SER A 189 11.81 2.75 14.65
N LYS A 190 11.16 1.63 14.97
CA LYS A 190 11.73 0.27 14.77
C LYS A 190 12.17 0.03 13.34
N LEU A 191 11.41 0.54 12.37
CA LEU A 191 11.70 0.42 10.96
C LEU A 191 12.91 1.26 10.55
N CYS A 192 12.96 2.51 11.01
CA CYS A 192 14.07 3.44 10.73
C CYS A 192 15.38 3.01 11.41
N ASP A 193 15.32 2.34 12.56
CA ASP A 193 16.50 1.85 13.28
C ASP A 193 17.30 0.79 12.51
N VAL A 194 16.65 0.07 11.60
CA VAL A 194 17.28 -1.04 10.84
C VAL A 194 17.56 -0.64 9.40
N ILE A 195 16.71 0.17 8.78
CA ILE A 195 16.80 0.48 7.34
C ILE A 195 17.98 1.42 7.02
N VAL A 196 18.64 1.21 5.89
CA VAL A 196 19.66 2.16 5.40
C VAL A 196 19.03 3.44 4.86
N GLU A 197 19.68 4.59 5.08
CA GLU A 197 19.17 5.92 4.73
C GLU A 197 18.60 6.04 3.30
N PRO A 198 19.24 5.50 2.23
CA PRO A 198 18.71 5.63 0.86
C PRO A 198 17.36 4.91 0.62
N LEU A 199 16.96 4.02 1.52
CA LEU A 199 15.68 3.32 1.45
C LEU A 199 14.61 3.91 2.37
N ARG A 200 14.97 4.81 3.29
CA ARG A 200 14.07 5.36 4.31
C ARG A 200 12.78 5.89 3.67
N ASP A 201 12.90 6.82 2.72
CA ASP A 201 11.74 7.40 2.04
C ASP A 201 10.89 6.36 1.32
N ARG A 202 11.49 5.34 0.69
CA ARG A 202 10.74 4.29 -0.03
C ARG A 202 9.88 3.47 0.93
N VAL A 203 10.45 3.08 2.07
CA VAL A 203 9.74 2.24 3.05
C VAL A 203 8.67 3.05 3.78
N VAL A 204 8.99 4.29 4.18
CA VAL A 204 8.02 5.19 4.84
C VAL A 204 6.89 5.57 3.87
N THR A 205 7.18 5.73 2.58
CA THR A 205 6.14 5.90 1.56
C THR A 205 5.21 4.68 1.47
N GLY A 206 5.75 3.46 1.56
CA GLY A 206 4.94 2.23 1.62
C GLY A 206 4.04 2.19 2.86
N LEU A 207 4.54 2.65 4.02
CA LEU A 207 3.75 2.77 5.25
C LEU A 207 2.64 3.83 5.15
N LEU A 208 2.92 4.98 4.54
CA LEU A 208 1.92 6.01 4.26
C LEU A 208 0.79 5.46 3.36
N GLN A 209 1.15 4.78 2.27
CA GLN A 209 0.17 4.15 1.38
C GLN A 209 -0.72 3.15 2.14
N ALA A 210 -0.12 2.26 2.93
CA ALA A 210 -0.88 1.30 3.72
C ALA A 210 -1.76 1.98 4.78
N SER A 211 -1.31 3.08 5.38
CA SER A 211 -2.09 3.84 6.37
C SER A 211 -3.33 4.48 5.72
N LEU A 212 -3.17 5.03 4.51
CA LEU A 212 -4.27 5.60 3.74
C LEU A 212 -5.24 4.53 3.24
N ASP A 213 -4.74 3.37 2.80
CA ASP A 213 -5.57 2.22 2.45
C ASP A 213 -6.35 1.71 3.67
N GLY A 214 -5.71 1.64 4.84
CA GLY A 214 -6.35 1.31 6.12
C GLY A 214 -7.45 2.29 6.50
N LEU A 215 -7.18 3.60 6.38
CA LEU A 215 -8.17 4.65 6.64
C LEU A 215 -9.36 4.57 5.68
N LEU A 216 -9.11 4.45 4.38
CA LEU A 216 -10.15 4.27 3.36
C LEU A 216 -11.00 3.05 3.64
N ARG A 217 -10.36 1.94 4.04
CA ARG A 217 -11.07 0.74 4.45
C ARG A 217 -11.95 0.98 5.68
N VAL A 218 -11.48 1.70 6.68
CA VAL A 218 -12.29 2.04 7.86
C VAL A 218 -13.50 2.90 7.50
N LEU A 219 -13.34 3.85 6.57
CA LEU A 219 -14.40 4.76 6.14
C LEU A 219 -15.45 4.09 5.23
N LEU A 220 -15.02 3.21 4.33
CA LEU A 220 -15.88 2.62 3.29
C LEU A 220 -16.33 1.18 3.63
N ASN A 221 -15.48 0.43 4.33
CA ASN A 221 -15.61 -1.03 4.55
C ASN A 221 -15.49 -1.37 6.04
N GLY A 222 -15.81 -0.41 6.91
CA GLY A 222 -15.57 -0.51 8.35
C GLY A 222 -16.54 -1.42 9.11
N GLY A 223 -17.53 -1.99 8.43
CA GLY A 223 -18.54 -2.86 9.01
C GLY A 223 -19.64 -2.12 9.80
N PRO A 224 -20.60 -2.87 10.36
CA PRO A 224 -21.87 -2.34 10.87
C PRO A 224 -21.77 -1.60 12.22
N PHE A 225 -20.59 -1.59 12.85
CA PHE A 225 -20.36 -0.95 14.14
C PHE A 225 -19.79 0.47 14.01
N ARG A 226 -19.54 0.92 12.77
CA ARG A 226 -19.12 2.28 12.46
C ARG A 226 -20.26 3.01 11.78
N VAL A 227 -20.59 4.14 12.36
CA VAL A 227 -21.71 4.96 11.94
C VAL A 227 -21.22 6.40 11.83
N PHE A 228 -21.43 7.00 10.66
CA PHE A 228 -20.97 8.36 10.35
C PHE A 228 -22.14 9.32 10.19
N PHE A 229 -21.92 10.55 10.64
CA PHE A 229 -22.83 11.68 10.49
C PHE A 229 -22.20 12.73 9.57
N PRO A 230 -23.00 13.52 8.83
CA PRO A 230 -22.47 14.66 8.08
C PRO A 230 -21.66 15.64 8.95
N SER A 231 -22.04 15.77 10.24
CA SER A 231 -21.31 16.58 11.22
C SER A 231 -19.90 16.09 11.55
N ASP A 232 -19.59 14.81 11.27
CA ASP A 232 -18.26 14.25 11.54
C ASP A 232 -17.20 14.70 10.53
N ALA A 233 -17.61 15.30 9.40
CA ALA A 233 -16.72 15.67 8.31
C ALA A 233 -15.54 16.55 8.76
N LYS A 234 -15.78 17.50 9.67
CA LYS A 234 -14.73 18.34 10.23
C LYS A 234 -13.70 17.53 11.02
N GLN A 235 -14.15 16.59 11.85
CA GLN A 235 -13.26 15.74 12.64
C GLN A 235 -12.46 14.77 11.77
N LEU A 236 -13.08 14.25 10.70
CA LEU A 236 -12.41 13.40 9.72
C LEU A 236 -11.34 14.18 8.92
N GLU A 237 -11.61 15.45 8.61
CA GLU A 237 -10.64 16.34 7.94
C GLU A 237 -9.46 16.67 8.86
N GLU A 238 -9.73 17.01 10.13
CA GLU A 238 -8.70 17.18 11.16
C GLU A 238 -7.84 15.92 11.31
N ASP A 239 -8.46 14.75 11.40
CA ASP A 239 -7.76 13.47 11.56
C ASP A 239 -6.89 13.13 10.34
N LEU A 240 -7.35 13.42 9.12
CA LEU A 240 -6.55 13.25 7.92
C LEU A 240 -5.34 14.21 7.90
N GLU A 241 -5.51 15.43 8.39
CA GLU A 241 -4.43 16.41 8.48
C GLU A 241 -3.38 15.99 9.52
N ILE A 242 -3.79 15.43 10.65
CA ILE A 242 -2.87 14.85 11.65
C ILE A 242 -2.04 13.74 11.01
N LEU A 243 -2.68 12.80 10.31
CA LEU A 243 -1.96 11.71 9.62
C LEU A 243 -0.97 12.26 8.58
N LYS A 244 -1.39 13.29 7.83
CA LYS A 244 -0.55 13.94 6.81
C LYS A 244 0.69 14.59 7.44
N GLU A 245 0.50 15.43 8.44
CA GLU A 245 1.61 16.14 9.09
C GLU A 245 2.52 15.18 9.87
N PHE A 246 2.00 14.05 10.38
CA PHE A 246 2.82 12.98 10.95
C PHE A 246 3.87 12.46 9.96
N PHE A 247 3.48 12.14 8.72
CA PHE A 247 4.43 11.64 7.71
C PHE A 247 5.35 12.73 7.13
N ILE A 248 4.93 14.00 7.17
CA ILE A 248 5.78 15.14 6.79
C ILE A 248 6.80 15.45 7.90
N SER A 249 6.40 15.28 9.17
CA SER A 249 7.20 15.49 10.38
C SER A 249 7.99 16.81 10.36
N GLY A 250 7.30 17.93 10.10
CA GLY A 250 7.96 19.25 10.08
C GLY A 250 9.02 19.45 8.99
N GLY A 251 9.19 18.51 8.06
CA GLY A 251 10.24 18.51 7.03
C GLY A 251 11.31 17.43 7.23
N ASP A 252 11.34 16.77 8.39
CA ASP A 252 12.29 15.68 8.69
C ASP A 252 11.78 14.29 8.22
N GLY A 253 10.54 14.23 7.74
CA GLY A 253 9.88 13.05 7.16
C GLY A 253 9.86 13.07 5.63
N LEU A 254 8.76 12.61 5.04
CA LEU A 254 8.59 12.54 3.59
C LEU A 254 8.43 13.93 2.95
N PRO A 255 8.85 14.10 1.68
CA PRO A 255 8.61 15.34 0.95
C PRO A 255 7.11 15.68 0.85
N ARG A 256 6.72 16.91 1.21
CA ARG A 256 5.32 17.37 1.21
C ARG A 256 4.55 17.02 -0.08
N GLY A 257 5.17 17.20 -1.25
CA GLY A 257 4.53 16.88 -2.53
C GLY A 257 4.20 15.40 -2.72
N VAL A 258 5.02 14.50 -2.18
CA VAL A 258 4.75 13.05 -2.22
C VAL A 258 3.55 12.71 -1.35
N VAL A 259 3.51 13.26 -0.13
CA VAL A 259 2.42 13.03 0.83
C VAL A 259 1.10 13.59 0.30
N GLU A 260 1.10 14.83 -0.19
CA GLU A 260 -0.09 15.50 -0.73
C GLU A 260 -0.72 14.74 -1.90
N ASN A 261 0.10 14.18 -2.79
CA ASN A 261 -0.36 13.37 -3.92
C ASN A 261 -1.06 12.09 -3.46
N GLN A 262 -0.53 11.41 -2.43
CA GLN A 262 -1.13 10.17 -1.93
C GLN A 262 -2.41 10.43 -1.14
N VAL A 263 -2.45 11.50 -0.35
CA VAL A 263 -3.60 11.87 0.48
C VAL A 263 -4.82 12.29 -0.37
N ALA A 264 -4.63 12.67 -1.64
CA ALA A 264 -5.69 13.19 -2.50
C ALA A 264 -6.95 12.30 -2.56
N ARG A 265 -6.80 10.97 -2.63
CA ARG A 265 -7.93 10.03 -2.65
C ARG A 265 -8.67 10.00 -1.31
N ALA A 266 -7.93 9.89 -0.20
CA ALA A 266 -8.52 9.88 1.14
C ALA A 266 -9.23 11.20 1.44
N ARG A 267 -8.63 12.34 1.06
CA ARG A 267 -9.23 13.67 1.17
C ARG A 267 -10.54 13.77 0.42
N HIS A 268 -10.60 13.22 -0.79
CA HIS A 268 -11.82 13.20 -1.57
C HIS A 268 -12.93 12.42 -0.86
N VAL A 269 -12.63 11.22 -0.34
CA VAL A 269 -13.59 10.41 0.43
C VAL A 269 -14.04 11.12 1.71
N VAL A 270 -13.12 11.70 2.48
CA VAL A 270 -13.44 12.50 3.68
C VAL A 270 -14.39 13.64 3.34
N LYS A 271 -14.15 14.36 2.23
CA LYS A 271 -15.05 15.42 1.76
C LYS A 271 -16.46 14.90 1.45
N LEU A 272 -16.59 13.71 0.84
CA LEU A 272 -17.88 13.09 0.55
C LEU A 272 -18.72 12.84 1.80
N HIS A 273 -18.09 12.55 2.95
CA HIS A 273 -18.81 12.39 4.22
C HIS A 273 -19.55 13.66 4.66
N GLY A 274 -19.13 14.86 4.22
CA GLY A 274 -19.76 16.13 4.56
C GLY A 274 -20.94 16.55 3.68
N TYR A 275 -21.18 15.88 2.54
CA TYR A 275 -22.32 16.22 1.67
C TYR A 275 -23.64 15.75 2.26
N GLU A 276 -24.73 16.40 1.88
CA GLU A 276 -26.07 15.98 2.29
C GLU A 276 -26.44 14.64 1.66
N THR A 277 -27.28 13.86 2.35
CA THR A 277 -27.66 12.50 1.91
C THR A 277 -28.33 12.52 0.52
N ARG A 278 -29.12 13.55 0.23
CA ARG A 278 -29.78 13.72 -1.08
C ARG A 278 -28.79 13.95 -2.20
N GLU A 279 -27.77 14.76 -1.98
CA GLU A 279 -26.74 15.05 -2.99
C GLU A 279 -25.98 13.77 -3.36
N LEU A 280 -25.60 12.96 -2.38
CA LEU A 280 -24.95 11.67 -2.62
C LEU A 280 -25.85 10.70 -3.39
N ILE A 281 -27.14 10.64 -3.05
CA ILE A 281 -28.10 9.77 -3.73
C ILE A 281 -28.33 10.21 -5.18
N ASP A 282 -28.47 11.51 -5.41
CA ASP A 282 -28.71 12.06 -6.75
C ASP A 282 -27.48 11.87 -7.64
N ASP A 283 -26.27 12.05 -7.09
CA ASP A 283 -25.03 11.77 -7.80
C ASP A 283 -24.91 10.29 -8.17
N LEU A 284 -25.18 9.39 -7.22
CA LEU A 284 -25.17 7.94 -7.44
C LEU A 284 -26.19 7.50 -8.50
N ARG A 285 -27.39 8.10 -8.50
CA ARG A 285 -28.40 7.85 -9.56
C ARG A 285 -27.92 8.31 -10.92
N SER A 286 -27.31 9.50 -10.99
CA SER A 286 -26.80 10.07 -12.24
C SER A 286 -25.65 9.24 -12.81
N GLY A 287 -24.75 8.73 -11.97
CA GLY A 287 -23.70 7.78 -12.35
C GLY A 287 -24.29 6.47 -12.88
N SER A 288 -25.22 5.86 -12.15
CA SER A 288 -25.85 4.58 -12.55
C SER A 288 -26.63 4.62 -13.88
N SER A 289 -27.08 5.80 -14.30
CA SER A 289 -27.76 6.00 -15.59
C SER A 289 -26.80 6.40 -16.71
N GLN A 290 -25.57 6.79 -16.38
CA GLN A 290 -24.47 7.13 -17.31
C GLN A 290 -23.37 6.05 -17.39
N ASP A 291 -23.48 4.96 -16.63
CA ASP A 291 -22.54 3.83 -16.57
C ASP A 291 -22.29 3.10 -17.91
N MET A 292 -22.96 3.50 -19.00
CA MET A 292 -22.60 3.08 -20.37
C MET A 292 -21.36 3.80 -20.94
N LEU A 293 -20.88 4.89 -20.32
CA LEU A 293 -19.78 5.73 -20.83
C LEU A 293 -18.67 6.05 -19.80
N GLY A 294 -18.71 5.49 -18.59
CA GLY A 294 -17.62 5.60 -17.61
C GLY A 294 -17.38 6.99 -17.03
N THR A 295 -18.36 7.89 -17.13
CA THR A 295 -18.24 9.27 -16.63
C THR A 295 -18.53 9.32 -15.13
N ARG A 296 -17.57 9.81 -14.34
CA ARG A 296 -17.74 10.07 -12.89
C ARG A 296 -18.88 11.07 -12.66
N GLY A 297 -19.63 10.89 -11.56
CA GLY A 297 -20.70 11.81 -11.16
C GLY A 297 -20.19 13.24 -10.93
N LYS A 298 -21.10 14.19 -10.71
CA LYS A 298 -20.77 15.61 -10.44
C LYS A 298 -19.85 15.75 -9.23
N LEU A 299 -19.93 14.83 -8.27
CA LEU A 299 -19.05 14.83 -7.10
C LEU A 299 -17.67 14.23 -7.39
N GLY A 300 -17.45 13.59 -8.53
CA GLY A 300 -16.15 13.03 -8.93
C GLY A 300 -15.83 11.66 -8.31
N ALA A 301 -16.79 11.06 -7.61
CA ALA A 301 -16.69 9.73 -7.00
C ALA A 301 -17.28 8.65 -7.92
N ASP A 302 -16.80 7.41 -7.80
CA ASP A 302 -17.44 6.26 -8.42
C ASP A 302 -18.67 5.79 -7.61
N SER A 303 -19.55 5.05 -8.29
CA SER A 303 -20.80 4.54 -7.70
C SER A 303 -20.58 3.66 -6.46
N GLU A 304 -19.48 2.92 -6.41
CA GLU A 304 -19.17 2.01 -5.29
C GLU A 304 -18.78 2.79 -4.03
N THR A 305 -17.96 3.83 -4.17
CA THR A 305 -17.59 4.74 -3.08
C THR A 305 -18.83 5.41 -2.48
N LEU A 306 -19.71 5.97 -3.32
CA LEU A 306 -20.95 6.60 -2.85
C LEU A 306 -21.89 5.61 -2.16
N LEU A 307 -22.04 4.41 -2.71
CA LEU A 307 -22.85 3.34 -2.13
C LEU A 307 -22.35 2.96 -0.73
N ARG A 308 -21.03 2.81 -0.57
CA ARG A 308 -20.39 2.44 0.71
C ARG A 308 -20.52 3.53 1.76
N ILE A 309 -20.34 4.80 1.39
CA ILE A 309 -20.59 5.94 2.30
C ILE A 309 -22.04 5.94 2.79
N LEU A 310 -23.01 5.74 1.89
CA LEU A 310 -24.43 5.68 2.25
C LEU A 310 -24.73 4.51 3.20
N CYS A 311 -24.04 3.37 3.07
CA CYS A 311 -24.23 2.20 3.94
C CYS A 311 -23.89 2.50 5.41
N HIS A 312 -22.80 3.24 5.63
CA HIS A 312 -22.32 3.61 6.97
C HIS A 312 -22.92 4.91 7.51
N ARG A 313 -23.79 5.58 6.75
CA ARG A 313 -24.38 6.86 7.15
C ARG A 313 -25.58 6.68 8.09
N SER A 314 -25.60 7.44 9.18
CA SER A 314 -26.71 7.49 10.16
C SER A 314 -27.94 8.25 9.65
N ASP A 315 -28.52 7.83 8.54
CA ASP A 315 -29.61 8.56 7.89
C ASP A 315 -30.74 7.60 7.44
N SER A 316 -31.99 7.95 7.78
CA SER A 316 -33.16 7.15 7.39
C SER A 316 -33.47 7.20 5.90
N GLU A 317 -33.20 8.34 5.24
CA GLU A 317 -33.33 8.52 3.80
C GLU A 317 -32.32 7.64 3.06
N ALA A 318 -31.05 7.64 3.49
CA ALA A 318 -30.02 6.73 2.97
C ALA A 318 -30.44 5.26 3.14
N SER A 319 -30.85 4.89 4.35
CA SER A 319 -31.26 3.51 4.66
C SER A 319 -32.52 3.08 3.89
N HIS A 320 -33.47 3.99 3.62
CA HIS A 320 -34.63 3.69 2.77
C HIS A 320 -34.23 3.50 1.29
N PHE A 321 -33.36 4.38 0.76
CA PHE A 321 -32.85 4.29 -0.59
C PHE A 321 -32.10 2.98 -0.85
N LEU A 322 -31.15 2.61 0.02
CA LEU A 322 -30.37 1.37 -0.07
C LEU A 322 -31.25 0.12 -0.01
N LYS A 323 -32.31 0.15 0.82
CA LYS A 323 -33.31 -0.93 0.87
C LYS A 323 -34.02 -1.09 -0.48
N LYS A 324 -34.48 0.01 -1.07
CA LYS A 324 -35.35 -0.01 -2.26
C LYS A 324 -34.57 -0.35 -3.53
N GLN A 325 -33.40 0.25 -3.72
CA GLN A 325 -32.63 0.12 -4.96
C GLN A 325 -31.65 -1.06 -4.94
N TYR A 326 -30.96 -1.28 -3.82
CA TYR A 326 -29.86 -2.26 -3.74
C TYR A 326 -30.21 -3.49 -2.88
N LYS A 327 -31.38 -3.52 -2.23
CA LYS A 327 -31.84 -4.62 -1.36
C LYS A 327 -30.86 -4.95 -0.21
N ILE A 328 -30.07 -3.97 0.24
CA ILE A 328 -29.06 -4.16 1.28
C ILE A 328 -29.73 -4.45 2.65
N PRO A 329 -29.26 -5.48 3.39
CA PRO A 329 -29.82 -5.84 4.70
C PRO A 329 -29.51 -4.79 5.77
N LYS A 330 -30.34 -4.72 6.81
CA LYS A 330 -30.06 -3.87 7.98
C LYS A 330 -28.90 -4.43 8.78
N SER A 331 -28.15 -3.55 9.44
CA SER A 331 -27.20 -3.96 10.47
C SER A 331 -27.92 -4.73 11.59
N SER A 332 -27.27 -5.78 12.09
CA SER A 332 -27.71 -6.56 13.26
C SER A 332 -27.13 -6.03 14.58
N SER A 333 -26.26 -5.02 14.49
CA SER A 333 -25.65 -4.31 15.60
C SER A 333 -26.61 -3.39 16.34
#